data_AF-A0A358C671-F1
#
_entry.id   AF-A0A358C671-F1
#
_cell.length_a   1.000
_cell.length_b   1.000
_cell.length_c   1.000
_cell.angle_alpha   90.00
_cell.angle_beta   90.00
_cell.angle_gamma   90.00
#
_symmetry.space_group_name_H-M   'P 1'
#
loop_
_entity.id
_entity.type
_entity.pdbx_description
1 polymer ?
#
loop_
_entity_poly.entity_id
_entity_poly.type
_entity_poly.pdbx_seq_one_letter_code
_entity_poly.pdbx_strand_id
1 'polypeptide(L)'
;MQTDQVLRHLKKHGQLLDLEIASATGIALVQVRQSLADLTARGEISQCSVTHFHGNKRIDGIQCRISGYVPPVAPGRKAGSSKSVSSD
;
A
#
# COMPACT_ATOMS: atom_id res chain seq x y z
N MET A 1 19.58 1.99 1.54
CA MET A 1 18.49 1.73 2.52
C MET A 1 17.22 2.57 2.24
N GLN A 2 16.99 3.03 1.00
CA GLN A 2 15.75 3.78 0.68
C GLN A 2 14.55 2.83 0.50
N THR A 3 14.80 1.63 -0.05
CA THR A 3 13.80 0.58 -0.24
C THR A 3 13.14 0.15 1.07
N ASP A 4 13.91 0.04 2.16
CA ASP A 4 13.38 -0.34 3.48
C ASP A 4 12.45 0.72 4.07
N GLN A 5 12.76 2.01 3.84
CA GLN A 5 11.93 3.13 4.26
C GLN A 5 10.61 3.16 3.48
N VAL A 6 10.67 2.99 2.16
CA VAL A 6 9.50 2.87 1.28
C VAL A 6 8.62 1.71 1.71
N LEU A 7 9.21 0.52 1.93
CA LEU A 7 8.49 -0.67 2.37
C LEU A 7 7.83 -0.47 3.73
N ARG A 8 8.55 0.10 4.71
CA ARG A 8 8.01 0.36 6.05
C ARG A 8 6.81 1.30 5.99
N HIS A 9 6.89 2.32 5.14
CA HIS A 9 5.78 3.25 4.94
C HIS A 9 4.58 2.54 4.30
N LEU A 10 4.79 1.75 3.24
CA LEU A 10 3.76 0.92 2.61
C LEU A 10 3.08 -0.05 3.60
N LYS A 11 3.84 -0.72 4.47
CA LYS A 11 3.29 -1.63 5.49
C LYS A 11 2.35 -0.93 6.47
N LYS A 12 2.60 0.34 6.79
CA LYS A 12 1.75 1.13 7.69
C LYS A 12 0.38 1.45 7.07
N HIS A 13 0.35 1.71 5.76
CA HIS A 13 -0.84 2.18 5.06
C HIS A 13 -1.56 1.08 4.23
N GLY A 14 -0.88 -0.02 3.93
CA GLY A 14 -1.37 -1.13 3.11
C GLY A 14 -1.31 -0.83 1.60
N GLN A 15 -1.83 0.32 1.18
CA GLN A 15 -1.87 0.73 -0.23
C GLN A 15 -1.64 2.24 -0.35
N LEU A 16 -0.77 2.65 -1.29
CA LEU A 16 -0.44 4.05 -1.58
C LEU A 16 -0.03 4.24 -3.05
N LEU A 17 -0.13 5.47 -3.54
CA LEU A 17 0.48 5.90 -4.81
C LEU A 17 1.97 6.20 -4.65
N ASP A 18 2.73 6.02 -5.72
CA ASP A 18 4.15 6.40 -5.79
C ASP A 18 4.39 7.87 -5.42
N LEU A 19 3.51 8.78 -5.85
CA LEU A 19 3.54 10.19 -5.50
C LEU A 19 3.30 10.43 -3.99
N GLU A 20 2.38 9.69 -3.37
CA GLU A 20 2.09 9.81 -1.94
C GLU A 20 3.28 9.31 -1.11
N ILE A 21 3.88 8.20 -1.53
CA ILE A 21 5.08 7.64 -0.89
C ILE A 21 6.24 8.64 -1.00
N ALA A 22 6.47 9.21 -2.18
CA ALA A 22 7.51 10.23 -2.39
C ALA A 22 7.30 11.45 -1.49
N SER A 23 6.08 11.97 -1.45
CA SER A 23 5.73 13.11 -0.60
C SER A 23 5.89 12.81 0.89
N ALA A 24 5.52 11.62 1.34
CA ALA A 24 5.56 11.26 2.77
C ALA A 24 6.96 10.87 3.26
N THR A 25 7.79 10.30 2.39
CA THR A 25 9.16 9.86 2.75
C THR A 25 10.22 10.92 2.47
N GLY A 26 9.92 11.93 1.67
CA GLY A 26 10.90 12.92 1.20
C GLY A 26 11.87 12.38 0.16
N ILE A 27 11.65 11.16 -0.34
CA ILE A 27 12.48 10.52 -1.36
C ILE A 27 12.03 11.01 -2.74
N ALA A 28 12.98 11.24 -3.64
CA ALA A 28 12.66 11.64 -5.02
C ALA A 28 11.83 10.57 -5.73
N LEU A 29 10.83 10.99 -6.51
CA LEU A 29 9.88 10.07 -7.17
C LEU A 29 10.57 8.98 -7.99
N VAL A 30 11.66 9.31 -8.70
CA VAL A 30 12.43 8.34 -9.49
C VAL A 30 13.04 7.25 -8.61
N GLN A 31 13.57 7.63 -7.44
CA GLN A 31 14.15 6.67 -6.47
C GLN A 31 13.08 5.82 -5.79
N VAL A 32 11.90 6.40 -5.53
CA VAL A 32 10.74 5.63 -5.07
C VAL A 32 10.36 4.59 -6.10
N ARG A 33 10.23 4.96 -7.38
CA ARG A 33 9.89 4.02 -8.46
C ARG A 33 10.93 2.91 -8.64
N GLN A 34 12.21 3.21 -8.50
CA GLN A 34 13.28 2.20 -8.46
C GLN A 34 13.09 1.23 -7.29
N SER A 35 12.85 1.76 -6.08
CA SER A 35 12.61 0.95 -4.89
C SER A 35 11.36 0.06 -5.03
N LEU A 36 10.30 0.57 -5.66
CA LEU A 36 9.06 -0.19 -5.92
C LEU A 36 9.27 -1.31 -6.94
N ALA A 37 10.08 -1.08 -7.98
CA ALA A 37 10.45 -2.12 -8.93
C ALA A 37 11.22 -3.27 -8.22
N ASP A 38 12.19 -2.92 -7.37
CA ASP A 38 12.93 -3.89 -6.57
C ASP A 38 12.00 -4.69 -5.64
N LEU A 39 11.08 -4.01 -4.94
CA LEU A 39 10.11 -4.64 -4.05
C LEU A 39 9.13 -5.57 -4.79
N THR A 40 8.72 -5.18 -5.99
CA THR A 40 7.87 -6.00 -6.86
C THR A 40 8.61 -7.25 -7.32
N ALA A 41 9.88 -7.13 -7.71
CA ALA A 41 10.72 -8.27 -8.09
C ALA A 41 10.93 -9.26 -6.94
N ARG A 42 10.93 -8.77 -5.69
CA ARG A 42 10.97 -9.61 -4.47
C ARG A 42 9.61 -10.20 -4.07
N GLY A 43 8.51 -9.80 -4.71
CA GLY A 43 7.16 -10.23 -4.36
C GLY A 43 6.59 -9.59 -3.08
N GLU A 44 7.26 -8.58 -2.52
CA GLU A 44 6.82 -7.92 -1.29
C GLU A 44 5.61 -7.00 -1.53
N ILE A 45 5.47 -6.49 -2.76
CA ILE A 45 4.36 -5.66 -3.19
C ILE A 45 3.82 -6.11 -4.54
N SER A 46 2.59 -5.73 -4.82
CA SER A 46 2.01 -5.69 -6.17
C SER A 46 1.86 -4.24 -6.59
N GLN A 47 2.06 -3.93 -7.87
CA GLN A 47 1.90 -2.58 -8.40
C GLN A 47 1.09 -2.56 -9.71
N CYS A 48 0.34 -1.48 -9.92
CA CYS A 48 -0.50 -1.26 -11.09
C CYS A 48 -0.27 0.15 -11.63
N SER A 49 -0.20 0.31 -12.95
CA SER A 49 -0.30 1.63 -13.58
C SER A 49 -1.72 2.14 -13.45
N VAL A 50 -1.88 3.36 -12.97
CA VAL A 50 -3.19 3.99 -12.75
C VAL A 50 -3.23 5.37 -13.39
N THR A 51 -4.40 5.73 -13.88
CA THR A 51 -4.69 7.08 -14.38
C THR A 51 -5.72 7.71 -13.46
N HIS A 52 -5.33 8.76 -12.75
CA HIS A 52 -6.20 9.58 -11.93
C HIS A 52 -6.58 10.85 -12.68
N PHE A 53 -7.82 11.31 -12.47
CA PHE A 53 -8.26 12.62 -12.93
C PHE A 53 -8.51 13.52 -11.73
N HIS A 54 -7.78 14.63 -11.68
CA HIS A 54 -8.05 15.70 -10.73
C HIS A 54 -8.73 16.84 -11.47
N GLY A 55 -10.07 16.86 -11.43
CA GLY A 55 -10.88 17.65 -12.36
C GLY A 55 -10.61 17.21 -13.81
N ASN A 56 -10.25 18.16 -14.67
CA ASN A 56 -9.91 17.88 -16.07
C ASN A 56 -8.44 17.51 -16.30
N LYS A 57 -7.62 17.42 -15.25
CA LYS A 57 -6.20 17.09 -15.37
C LYS A 57 -5.99 15.59 -15.19
N ARG A 58 -5.49 14.95 -16.24
CA ARG A 58 -5.01 13.57 -16.21
C ARG A 58 -3.67 13.49 -15.46
N ILE A 59 -3.55 12.53 -14.55
CA ILE A 59 -2.36 12.24 -13.76
C ILE A 59 -2.11 10.74 -13.85
N ASP A 60 -1.04 10.33 -14.52
CA ASP A 60 -0.63 8.93 -14.56
C ASP A 60 0.35 8.64 -13.41
N GLY A 61 0.16 7.51 -12.73
CA GLY A 61 0.94 7.12 -11.56
C GLY A 61 0.97 5.61 -11.35
N ILE A 62 1.58 5.19 -10.25
CA ILE A 62 1.68 3.77 -9.87
C ILE A 62 1.00 3.58 -8.52
N GLN A 63 -0.02 2.73 -8.48
CA GLN A 63 -0.63 2.29 -7.23
C GLN A 63 0.07 1.03 -6.74
N CYS A 64 0.51 1.07 -5.48
CA CYS A 64 1.26 0.00 -4.86
C CYS A 64 0.49 -0.56 -3.67
N ARG A 65 0.41 -1.89 -3.58
CA ARG A 65 -0.23 -2.60 -2.47
C ARG A 65 0.75 -3.62 -1.90
N ILE A 66 0.91 -3.65 -0.58
CA ILE A 66 1.73 -4.66 0.09
C ILE A 66 1.09 -6.05 -0.03
N SER A 67 1.92 -7.07 -0.31
CA SER A 67 1.49 -8.46 -0.34
C SER A 67 1.01 -8.91 1.04
N GLY A 68 -0.12 -9.63 1.08
CA GLY A 68 -0.64 -10.23 2.32
C GLY A 68 -1.26 -9.25 3.32
N TYR A 69 -1.46 -7.97 2.98
CA TYR A 69 -2.12 -7.04 3.90
C TYR A 69 -3.62 -7.27 4.02
N VAL A 70 -4.02 -7.49 5.27
CA VAL A 70 -5.40 -7.56 5.71
C VAL A 70 -5.74 -6.20 6.36
N PRO A 71 -6.68 -5.43 5.80
CA PRO A 71 -7.06 -4.16 6.38
C PRO A 71 -7.65 -4.34 7.78
N PRO A 72 -7.48 -3.36 8.68
CA PRO A 72 -8.08 -3.42 10.00
C PRO A 72 -9.60 -3.52 9.89
N VAL A 73 -10.21 -4.16 10.89
CA VAL A 73 -11.67 -4.31 10.96
C VAL A 73 -12.32 -2.93 10.95
N ALA A 74 -13.31 -2.73 10.09
CA ALA A 74 -14.01 -1.46 9.97
C ALA A 74 -14.55 -1.00 11.35
N PRO A 75 -14.32 0.27 11.75
CA PRO A 75 -14.90 0.83 12.97
C PRO A 75 -16.42 0.67 12.98
N GLY A 76 -16.98 0.23 14.11
CA GLY A 76 -18.44 0.01 14.23
C GLY A 76 -18.96 -1.32 13.70
N ARG A 77 -18.09 -2.21 13.18
CA ARG A 77 -18.49 -3.60 12.92
C ARG A 77 -18.89 -4.25 14.25
N LYS A 78 -20.17 -4.62 14.39
CA LYS A 78 -20.63 -5.42 15.52
C LYS A 78 -19.75 -6.67 15.65
N ALA A 79 -19.39 -7.03 16.88
CA ALA A 79 -18.73 -8.31 17.13
C ALA A 79 -19.57 -9.40 16.46
N GLY A 80 -18.93 -10.22 15.61
CA GLY A 80 -19.60 -11.42 15.11
C GLY A 80 -20.04 -12.23 16.33
N SER A 81 -21.23 -12.83 16.29
CA SER A 81 -21.69 -13.74 17.33
C SER A 81 -20.55 -14.69 17.65
N SER A 82 -20.00 -14.62 18.86
CA SER A 82 -19.03 -15.59 19.34
C SER A 82 -19.75 -16.94 19.32
N LYS A 83 -19.46 -17.78 18.31
CA LYS A 83 -19.76 -19.20 18.47
C LYS A 83 -18.88 -19.65 19.62
N SER A 84 -19.48 -19.86 20.78
CA SER A 84 -18.87 -20.64 21.85
C SER A 84 -18.40 -21.94 21.20
N VAL A 85 -17.10 -22.13 21.12
CA VAL A 85 -16.53 -23.45 20.85
C VAL A 85 -16.90 -24.28 22.07
N SER A 86 -18.00 -25.01 21.97
CA SER A 86 -18.27 -26.12 22.87
C SER A 86 -17.26 -27.20 22.51
N SER A 87 -16.29 -27.41 23.39
CA SER A 87 -15.48 -28.62 23.39
C SER A 87 -16.38 -29.80 23.70
N ASP A 88 -16.33 -30.83 22.86
CA ASP A 88 -16.73 -32.21 23.15
C ASP A 88 -15.46 -33.07 23.05
#